data_AF-A0A8H3UTW4-F1
#
_entry.id   AF-A0A8H3UTW4-F1
#
_cell.length_a   1.000
_cell.length_b   1.000
_cell.length_c   1.000
_cell.angle_alpha   90.00
_cell.angle_beta   90.00
_cell.angle_gamma   90.00
#
_symmetry.space_group_name_H-M   'P 1'
#
loop_
_entity.id
_entity.type
_entity.pdbx_description
1 polymer ?
#
loop_
_entity_poly.entity_id
_entity_poly.type
_entity_poly.pdbx_seq_one_letter_code
_entity_poly.pdbx_strand_id
1 'polypeptide(L)'
;MDQLASAHESCGYADFIDKYMVFPPAGVQPWLEGGFNNKSAECDVWDLAWAAAFQPNPCFNVYEISSMCPILSDPLAYPSDLQYQYDGMGGIYFNRSDVKAAIHVSQDLSWSECSGPVFVRSAGGLYGNGDTSLDPIQHVLPKVIEATNRVLVANGDYDFELITNGTLLSIQNMTWNGALGFQSAPTTEIDITLPDLQWQATFEASGLGGLDGPGQGIMGVQHYERGLMWAETFQSGHMQPQFQPRSSYRHLQWLLGHIDAL
;
A
#
# COMPACT_ATOMS: atom_id res chain seq x y z
N MET A 1 7.08 23.04 -3.12
CA MET A 1 5.59 23.09 -3.07
C MET A 1 5.02 23.75 -4.31
N ASP A 2 5.43 24.96 -4.68
CA ASP A 2 4.93 25.67 -5.88
C ASP A 2 5.06 24.86 -7.18
N GLN A 3 6.16 24.13 -7.34
CA GLN A 3 6.37 23.24 -8.50
C GLN A 3 5.35 22.09 -8.56
N LEU A 4 5.06 21.43 -7.43
CA LEU A 4 4.08 20.33 -7.36
C LEU A 4 2.66 20.84 -7.61
N ALA A 5 2.29 21.98 -7.02
CA ALA A 5 0.99 22.60 -7.24
C ALA A 5 0.84 23.02 -8.72
N SER A 6 1.87 23.63 -9.31
CA SER A 6 1.86 23.99 -10.72
C SER A 6 1.71 22.76 -11.62
N ALA A 7 2.44 21.67 -11.33
CA ALA A 7 2.34 20.43 -12.10
C ALA A 7 0.97 19.76 -11.97
N HIS A 8 0.38 19.76 -10.77
CA HIS A 8 -0.97 19.23 -10.54
C HIS A 8 -2.02 19.85 -11.47
N GLU A 9 -1.94 21.17 -11.66
CA GLU A 9 -2.80 21.91 -12.57
C GLU A 9 -2.39 21.73 -14.03
N SER A 10 -1.14 22.06 -14.38
CA SER A 10 -0.69 22.15 -15.78
C SER A 10 -0.59 20.79 -16.48
N CYS A 11 -0.44 19.70 -15.73
CA CYS A 11 -0.44 18.33 -16.26
C CYS A 11 -1.84 17.71 -16.30
N GLY A 12 -2.88 18.45 -15.89
CA GLY A 12 -4.28 18.01 -15.96
C GLY A 12 -4.70 17.02 -14.87
N TYR A 13 -3.89 16.82 -13.82
CA TYR A 13 -4.23 15.93 -12.72
C TYR A 13 -5.41 16.47 -11.90
N ALA A 14 -5.46 17.78 -11.65
CA ALA A 14 -6.55 18.45 -10.93
C ALA A 14 -7.90 18.17 -11.60
N ASP A 15 -8.03 18.56 -12.87
CA ASP A 15 -9.24 18.34 -13.68
C ASP A 15 -9.65 16.86 -13.77
N PHE A 16 -8.68 15.96 -13.86
CA PHE A 16 -8.93 14.53 -13.94
C PHE A 16 -9.51 13.99 -12.62
N ILE A 17 -8.88 14.33 -11.49
CA ILE A 17 -9.34 13.88 -10.17
C ILE A 17 -10.72 14.46 -9.87
N ASP A 18 -10.92 15.77 -10.07
CA ASP A 18 -12.19 16.45 -9.81
C ASP A 18 -13.36 15.84 -10.61
N LYS A 19 -13.08 15.39 -11.84
CA LYS A 19 -14.10 14.80 -12.70
C LYS A 19 -14.38 13.32 -12.42
N TYR A 20 -13.35 12.54 -12.09
CA TYR A 20 -13.45 11.07 -12.06
C TYR A 20 -13.42 10.46 -10.66
N MET A 21 -12.95 11.19 -9.64
CA MET A 21 -13.05 10.79 -8.23
C MET A 21 -14.41 11.19 -7.64
N VAL A 22 -15.50 10.75 -8.27
CA VAL A 22 -16.87 11.07 -7.87
C VAL A 22 -17.72 9.82 -7.80
N PHE A 23 -18.75 9.81 -6.93
CA PHE A 23 -19.62 8.67 -6.68
C PHE A 23 -21.09 9.10 -6.83
N PRO A 24 -21.89 8.49 -7.74
CA PRO A 24 -21.52 7.45 -8.72
C PRO A 24 -20.52 7.98 -9.77
N PRO A 25 -19.84 7.11 -10.54
CA PRO A 25 -18.80 7.55 -11.46
C PRO A 25 -19.35 8.39 -12.60
N ALA A 26 -18.58 9.39 -13.03
CA ALA A 26 -18.93 10.28 -14.15
C ALA A 26 -18.84 9.63 -15.54
N GLY A 27 -18.40 8.37 -15.61
CA GLY A 27 -18.18 7.62 -16.84
C GLY A 27 -16.77 7.02 -16.91
N VAL A 28 -16.51 6.26 -17.97
CA VAL A 28 -15.19 5.65 -18.22
C VAL A 28 -14.14 6.75 -18.33
N GLN A 29 -13.03 6.56 -17.63
CA GLN A 29 -11.93 7.51 -17.60
C GLN A 29 -11.17 7.46 -18.93
N PRO A 30 -10.81 8.61 -19.52
CA PRO A 30 -9.97 8.64 -20.70
C PRO A 30 -8.56 8.24 -20.32
N TRP A 31 -7.79 7.83 -21.32
CA TRP A 31 -6.36 7.70 -21.14
C TRP A 31 -5.76 9.09 -20.86
N LEU A 32 -5.07 9.23 -19.72
CA LEU A 32 -4.32 10.44 -19.44
C LEU A 32 -3.03 10.41 -20.27
N GLU A 33 -2.97 11.24 -21.32
CA GLU A 33 -1.75 11.43 -22.09
C GLU A 33 -0.60 11.85 -21.14
N GLY A 34 0.55 11.19 -21.27
CA GLY A 34 1.68 11.40 -20.36
C GLY A 34 1.71 10.51 -19.10
N GLY A 35 0.69 9.69 -18.82
CA GLY A 35 0.68 8.81 -17.64
C GLY A 35 1.85 7.82 -17.56
N PHE A 36 2.29 7.28 -18.70
CA PHE A 36 3.36 6.26 -18.76
C PHE A 36 4.36 6.41 -19.92
N ASN A 37 4.01 7.12 -21.00
CA ASN A 37 4.79 7.10 -22.24
C ASN A 37 5.44 8.44 -22.64
N ASN A 38 5.14 9.53 -21.93
CA ASN A 38 5.83 10.81 -22.17
C ASN A 38 5.63 11.77 -20.99
N LYS A 39 6.25 11.46 -19.85
CA LYS A 39 6.35 12.44 -18.76
C LYS A 39 7.47 13.41 -19.14
N SER A 40 7.11 14.66 -19.38
CA SER A 40 8.09 15.70 -19.11
C SER A 40 8.47 15.60 -17.62
N ALA A 41 9.72 15.88 -17.27
CA ALA A 41 10.18 15.73 -15.87
C ALA A 41 9.34 16.57 -14.89
N GLU A 42 8.65 17.61 -15.41
CA GLU A 42 7.74 18.47 -14.66
C GLU A 42 6.45 17.76 -14.23
N CYS A 43 5.97 16.76 -14.98
CA CYS A 43 4.76 16.00 -14.66
C CYS A 43 5.03 14.73 -13.85
N ASP A 44 6.30 14.41 -13.55
CA ASP A 44 6.61 13.32 -12.61
C ASP A 44 6.48 13.73 -11.15
N VAL A 45 5.25 14.06 -10.75
CA VAL A 45 4.95 14.59 -9.42
C VAL A 45 5.32 13.62 -8.29
N TRP A 46 5.35 12.32 -8.57
CA TRP A 46 5.77 11.30 -7.60
C TRP A 46 7.27 11.44 -7.30
N ASP A 47 8.13 11.40 -8.32
CA ASP A 47 9.59 11.54 -8.16
C ASP A 47 9.97 12.90 -7.56
N LEU A 48 9.26 13.97 -7.95
CA LEU A 48 9.46 15.31 -7.41
C LEU A 48 9.13 15.38 -5.91
N ALA A 49 8.02 14.77 -5.49
CA ALA A 49 7.62 14.73 -4.09
C ALA A 49 8.54 13.82 -3.27
N TRP A 50 8.90 12.66 -3.80
CA TRP A 50 9.88 11.72 -3.23
C TRP A 50 11.22 12.41 -2.93
N ALA A 51 11.82 13.04 -3.94
CA ALA A 51 13.11 13.73 -3.79
C ALA A 51 13.03 14.90 -2.81
N ALA A 52 11.90 15.62 -2.79
CA ALA A 52 11.67 16.72 -1.85
C ALA A 52 11.50 16.23 -0.40
N ALA A 53 10.87 15.07 -0.18
CA ALA A 53 10.61 14.51 1.15
C ALA A 53 11.91 14.09 1.87
N PHE A 54 12.91 13.61 1.12
CA PHE A 54 14.23 13.28 1.67
C PHE A 54 15.03 14.48 2.18
N GLN A 55 14.76 15.70 1.68
CA GLN A 55 15.54 16.89 2.05
C GLN A 55 15.42 17.24 3.56
N PRO A 56 14.21 17.37 4.15
CA PRO A 56 14.07 17.60 5.59
C PRO A 56 14.20 16.32 6.43
N ASN A 57 13.96 15.15 5.86
CA ASN A 57 13.98 13.86 6.56
C ASN A 57 14.87 12.85 5.82
N PRO A 58 16.14 12.70 6.20
CA PRO A 58 17.03 11.73 5.55
C PRO A 58 16.64 10.26 5.82
N CYS A 59 15.70 10.01 6.74
CA CYS A 59 15.12 8.70 7.02
C CYS A 59 13.70 8.56 6.45
N PHE A 60 13.32 9.41 5.49
CA PHE A 60 12.03 9.30 4.82
C PHE A 60 11.86 7.89 4.23
N ASN A 61 10.64 7.38 4.31
CA ASN A 61 10.28 6.03 3.91
C ASN A 61 9.01 6.09 3.06
N VAL A 62 9.10 5.74 1.77
CA VAL A 62 7.94 5.70 0.88
C VAL A 62 6.88 4.69 1.34
N TYR A 63 7.31 3.65 2.07
CA TYR A 63 6.41 2.64 2.58
C TYR A 63 5.64 3.10 3.81
N GLU A 64 6.01 4.22 4.46
CA GLU A 64 5.39 4.73 5.69
C GLU A 64 5.83 6.17 5.91
N ILE A 65 5.10 7.13 5.32
CA ILE A 65 5.51 8.55 5.27
C ILE A 65 5.63 9.22 6.64
N SER A 66 5.04 8.63 7.68
CA SER A 66 5.15 9.14 9.05
C SER A 66 6.49 8.79 9.71
N SER A 67 7.30 7.92 9.10
CA SER A 67 8.61 7.49 9.61
C SER A 67 9.60 8.65 9.72
N MET A 68 10.33 8.68 10.83
CA MET A 68 11.37 9.68 11.12
C MET A 68 12.63 8.98 11.61
N CYS A 69 13.76 9.68 11.62
CA CYS A 69 14.99 9.15 12.20
C CYS A 69 14.85 8.87 13.70
N PRO A 70 15.55 7.85 14.25
CA PRO A 70 16.47 6.93 13.56
C PRO A 70 15.75 5.85 12.74
N ILE A 71 16.40 5.37 11.67
CA ILE A 71 15.93 4.21 10.90
C ILE A 71 15.86 3.00 11.82
N LEU A 72 14.71 2.34 11.94
CA LEU A 72 14.54 1.17 12.79
C LEU A 72 15.35 -0.03 12.29
N SER A 73 15.74 -0.91 13.22
CA SER A 73 16.44 -2.14 12.86
C SER A 73 15.53 -3.04 12.05
N ASP A 74 16.08 -3.64 11.00
CA ASP A 74 15.43 -4.70 10.24
C ASP A 74 16.38 -5.91 10.11
N PRO A 75 15.96 -7.12 10.55
CA PRO A 75 16.74 -8.35 10.33
C PRO A 75 17.01 -8.66 8.86
N LEU A 76 16.21 -8.12 7.94
CA LEU A 76 16.36 -8.25 6.49
C LEU A 76 17.26 -7.16 5.87
N ALA A 77 17.65 -6.15 6.65
CA ALA A 77 18.42 -4.99 6.21
C ALA A 77 17.74 -4.14 5.12
N TYR A 78 16.40 -4.17 5.03
CA TYR A 78 15.58 -3.38 4.12
C TYR A 78 14.48 -2.60 4.89
N PRO A 79 14.84 -1.74 5.86
CA PRO A 79 13.84 -1.04 6.69
C PRO A 79 13.03 0.03 5.95
N SER A 80 13.48 0.45 4.76
CA SER A 80 12.90 1.51 3.93
C SER A 80 13.50 1.43 2.50
N ASP A 81 13.35 2.48 1.69
CA ASP A 81 14.17 2.70 0.47
C ASP A 81 15.69 2.58 0.74
N LEU A 82 16.11 2.80 1.98
CA LEU A 82 17.49 2.63 2.43
C LEU A 82 17.71 1.22 2.96
N GLN A 83 18.64 0.50 2.34
CA GLN A 83 19.15 -0.76 2.89
C GLN A 83 20.12 -0.48 4.03
N TYR A 84 19.74 -0.86 5.24
CA TYR A 84 20.47 -0.55 6.45
C TYR A 84 20.26 -1.60 7.53
N GLN A 85 21.32 -1.88 8.28
CA GLN A 85 21.28 -2.72 9.48
C GLN A 85 22.22 -2.14 10.54
N TYR A 86 21.81 -2.16 11.80
CA TYR A 86 22.66 -1.70 12.89
C TYR A 86 23.91 -2.58 13.05
N ASP A 87 25.01 -1.93 13.45
CA ASP A 87 26.24 -2.62 13.84
C ASP A 87 25.97 -3.62 14.97
N GLY A 88 26.55 -4.81 14.85
CA GLY A 88 26.41 -5.88 15.85
C GLY A 88 25.24 -6.84 15.62
N MET A 89 24.38 -6.61 14.62
CA MET A 89 23.26 -7.52 14.28
C MET A 89 23.69 -8.83 13.59
N GLY A 90 24.97 -8.97 13.25
CA GLY A 90 25.52 -10.20 12.67
C GLY A 90 25.24 -10.40 11.17
N GLY A 91 24.86 -9.33 10.46
CA GLY A 91 24.47 -9.36 9.05
C GLY A 91 23.00 -9.73 8.86
N ILE A 92 22.57 -9.77 7.60
CA ILE A 92 21.21 -10.17 7.20
C ILE A 92 20.88 -11.54 7.81
N TYR A 93 19.72 -11.65 8.46
CA TYR A 93 19.32 -12.84 9.22
C TYR A 93 19.42 -14.13 8.39
N PHE A 94 18.88 -14.13 7.17
CA PHE A 94 18.92 -15.28 6.27
C PHE A 94 20.31 -15.60 5.69
N ASN A 95 21.29 -14.70 5.88
CA ASN A 95 22.67 -14.95 5.48
C ASN A 95 23.51 -15.63 6.57
N ARG A 96 23.02 -15.72 7.81
CA ARG A 96 23.70 -16.41 8.89
C ARG A 96 23.82 -17.91 8.61
N SER A 97 25.00 -18.48 8.87
CA SER A 97 25.29 -19.90 8.60
C SER A 97 24.40 -20.87 9.40
N ASP A 98 24.10 -20.53 10.65
CA ASP A 98 23.22 -21.33 11.52
C ASP A 98 21.77 -21.30 11.00
N VAL A 99 21.27 -20.14 10.56
CA VAL A 99 19.95 -20.02 9.92
C VAL A 99 19.90 -20.83 8.64
N LYS A 100 20.88 -20.67 7.73
CA LYS A 100 20.97 -21.46 6.49
C LYS A 100 20.98 -22.96 6.75
N ALA A 101 21.75 -23.42 7.74
CA ALA A 101 21.80 -24.82 8.12
C ALA A 101 20.43 -25.31 8.63
N ALA A 102 19.74 -24.51 9.45
CA ALA A 102 18.44 -24.85 10.02
C ALA A 102 17.32 -24.95 8.96
N ILE A 103 17.37 -24.13 7.90
CA ILE A 103 16.40 -24.17 6.80
C ILE A 103 16.89 -24.96 5.57
N HIS A 104 18.00 -25.67 5.69
CA HIS A 104 18.61 -26.50 4.65
C HIS A 104 18.93 -25.75 3.34
N VAL A 105 19.35 -24.50 3.44
CA VAL A 105 19.81 -23.68 2.31
C VAL A 105 21.33 -23.78 2.17
N SER A 106 21.82 -23.76 0.93
CA SER A 106 23.26 -23.84 0.65
C SER A 106 24.03 -22.67 1.26
N GLN A 107 25.24 -22.93 1.73
CA GLN A 107 26.05 -21.93 2.45
C GLN A 107 26.57 -20.80 1.55
N ASP A 108 26.74 -21.08 0.26
CA ASP A 108 27.24 -20.16 -0.77
C ASP A 108 26.19 -19.21 -1.35
N LEU A 109 24.90 -19.42 -1.05
CA LEU A 109 23.83 -18.54 -1.50
C LEU A 109 23.73 -17.29 -0.64
N SER A 110 23.56 -16.13 -1.26
CA SER A 110 23.27 -14.88 -0.55
C SER A 110 21.79 -14.54 -0.70
N TRP A 111 21.15 -14.21 0.41
CA TRP A 111 19.79 -13.71 0.44
C TRP A 111 19.75 -12.24 0.03
N SER A 112 18.70 -11.87 -0.71
CA SER A 112 18.31 -10.49 -1.03
C SER A 112 16.79 -10.43 -1.04
N GLU A 113 16.21 -9.37 -0.49
CA GLU A 113 14.74 -9.18 -0.45
C GLU A 113 14.16 -9.08 -1.85
N CYS A 114 14.73 -8.15 -2.63
CA CYS A 114 14.45 -7.95 -4.03
C CYS A 114 15.69 -8.36 -4.84
N SER A 115 15.51 -9.15 -5.91
CA SER A 115 16.61 -9.64 -6.75
C SER A 115 16.35 -9.38 -8.24
N GLY A 116 17.41 -9.38 -9.06
CA GLY A 116 17.34 -9.03 -10.46
C GLY A 116 18.08 -9.99 -11.40
N PRO A 117 17.66 -10.11 -12.68
CA PRO A 117 16.51 -9.43 -13.28
C PRO A 117 15.22 -10.27 -13.18
N VAL A 118 14.30 -9.87 -12.28
CA VAL A 118 12.91 -10.37 -12.27
C VAL A 118 12.02 -9.42 -13.10
N PHE A 119 12.22 -8.11 -12.96
CA PHE A 119 11.61 -7.08 -13.81
C PHE A 119 12.50 -6.79 -15.03
N VAL A 120 12.09 -7.25 -16.21
CA VAL A 120 12.91 -7.20 -17.42
C VAL A 120 12.56 -5.96 -18.22
N ARG A 121 13.06 -4.79 -17.78
CA ARG A 121 12.73 -3.49 -18.39
C ARG A 121 13.01 -3.42 -19.89
N SER A 122 14.04 -4.12 -20.36
CA SER A 122 14.41 -4.21 -21.77
C SER A 122 13.41 -5.00 -22.63
N ALA A 123 12.45 -5.71 -22.03
CA ALA A 123 11.46 -6.51 -22.75
C ALA A 123 10.19 -5.75 -23.13
N GLY A 124 10.12 -4.42 -22.87
CA GLY A 124 9.00 -3.58 -23.25
C GLY A 124 7.85 -3.61 -22.25
N GLY A 125 6.61 -3.57 -22.74
CA GLY A 125 5.40 -3.47 -21.91
C GLY A 125 4.96 -2.02 -21.67
N LEU A 126 3.70 -1.83 -21.30
CA LEU A 126 3.10 -0.51 -21.08
C LEU A 126 3.84 0.28 -20.00
N TYR A 127 4.39 -0.42 -19.01
CA TYR A 127 5.12 0.13 -17.88
C TYR A 127 6.64 -0.05 -18.00
N GLY A 128 7.14 -0.48 -19.16
CA GLY A 128 8.58 -0.66 -19.40
C GLY A 128 9.26 -1.65 -18.45
N ASN A 129 8.53 -2.65 -17.93
CA ASN A 129 9.00 -3.66 -16.97
C ASN A 129 9.00 -5.09 -17.52
N GLY A 130 8.74 -5.25 -18.83
CA GLY A 130 8.67 -6.54 -19.52
C GLY A 130 7.32 -7.24 -19.42
N ASP A 131 6.37 -6.70 -18.66
CA ASP A 131 4.99 -7.19 -18.59
C ASP A 131 4.14 -6.59 -19.72
N THR A 132 3.57 -7.46 -20.54
CA THR A 132 2.71 -7.09 -21.67
C THR A 132 1.23 -7.38 -21.41
N SER A 133 0.89 -7.81 -20.19
CA SER A 133 -0.48 -8.04 -19.75
C SER A 133 -1.27 -6.72 -19.76
N LEU A 134 -2.57 -6.82 -20.04
CA LEU A 134 -3.49 -5.70 -19.86
C LEU A 134 -3.67 -5.41 -18.37
N ASP A 135 -4.11 -4.19 -18.06
CA ASP A 135 -4.46 -3.80 -16.69
C ASP A 135 -5.53 -4.78 -16.12
N PRO A 136 -5.32 -5.32 -14.91
CA PRO A 136 -6.26 -6.23 -14.26
C PRO A 136 -7.71 -5.74 -14.21
N ILE A 137 -7.96 -4.42 -14.10
CA ILE A 137 -9.32 -3.87 -14.01
C ILE A 137 -10.13 -4.04 -15.31
N GLN A 138 -9.45 -4.28 -16.44
CA GLN A 138 -10.12 -4.45 -17.74
C GLN A 138 -10.79 -5.81 -17.89
N HIS A 139 -10.31 -6.84 -17.18
CA HIS A 139 -10.80 -8.21 -17.39
C HIS A 139 -10.68 -9.12 -16.18
N VAL A 140 -9.50 -9.25 -15.59
CA VAL A 140 -9.22 -10.30 -14.61
C VAL A 140 -9.90 -9.99 -13.28
N LEU A 141 -9.72 -8.79 -12.74
CA LEU A 141 -10.26 -8.42 -11.44
C LEU A 141 -11.81 -8.41 -11.42
N PRO A 142 -12.52 -7.83 -12.41
CA PRO A 142 -13.99 -7.94 -12.49
C PRO A 142 -14.47 -9.39 -12.45
N LYS A 143 -13.84 -10.27 -13.24
CA LYS A 143 -14.23 -11.69 -13.29
C LYS A 143 -14.04 -12.40 -11.95
N VAL A 144 -12.97 -12.10 -11.22
CA VAL A 144 -12.73 -12.68 -9.90
C VAL A 144 -13.79 -12.18 -8.91
N ILE A 145 -14.11 -10.88 -8.93
CA ILE A 145 -15.16 -10.29 -8.09
C ILE A 145 -16.52 -10.96 -8.38
N GLU A 146 -16.91 -11.05 -9.65
CA GLU A 146 -18.18 -11.63 -10.08
C GLU A 146 -18.30 -13.13 -9.73
N ALA A 147 -17.19 -13.87 -9.84
CA ALA A 147 -17.19 -15.30 -9.56
C ALA A 147 -17.17 -15.63 -8.06
N THR A 148 -16.54 -14.80 -7.24
CA THR A 148 -16.31 -15.10 -5.81
C THR A 148 -17.23 -14.32 -4.87
N ASN A 149 -17.70 -13.14 -5.29
CA ASN A 149 -18.41 -12.16 -4.47
C ASN A 149 -17.71 -11.82 -3.13
N ARG A 150 -16.40 -12.06 -3.05
CA ARG A 150 -15.61 -11.84 -1.82
C ARG A 150 -14.16 -11.54 -2.15
N VAL A 151 -13.92 -10.34 -2.68
CA VAL A 151 -12.60 -9.80 -2.97
C VAL A 151 -12.33 -8.61 -2.06
N LEU A 152 -11.11 -8.52 -1.54
CA LEU A 152 -10.64 -7.37 -0.76
C LEU A 152 -9.54 -6.64 -1.52
N VAL A 153 -9.67 -5.33 -1.64
CA VAL A 153 -8.61 -4.39 -2.01
C VAL A 153 -8.43 -3.45 -0.84
N ALA A 154 -7.23 -3.39 -0.26
CA ALA A 154 -6.97 -2.55 0.91
C ALA A 154 -5.74 -1.67 0.70
N ASN A 155 -5.79 -0.43 1.18
CA ASN A 155 -4.69 0.52 1.16
C ASN A 155 -4.42 1.06 2.58
N GLY A 156 -3.19 1.51 2.83
CA GLY A 156 -2.84 2.27 4.01
C GLY A 156 -2.74 3.77 3.68
N ASP A 157 -3.20 4.63 4.57
CA ASP A 157 -3.20 6.10 4.38
C ASP A 157 -1.81 6.75 4.37
N TYR A 158 -0.77 6.03 4.82
CA TYR A 158 0.62 6.47 4.86
C TYR A 158 1.51 5.79 3.80
N ASP A 159 0.92 5.05 2.86
CA ASP A 159 1.64 4.48 1.71
C ASP A 159 1.82 5.53 0.60
N PHE A 160 3.07 5.85 0.27
CA PHE A 160 3.43 6.76 -0.82
C PHE A 160 3.67 6.03 -2.15
N GLU A 161 3.96 4.73 -2.11
CA GLU A 161 4.19 3.91 -3.30
C GLU A 161 2.86 3.60 -4.00
N LEU A 162 1.87 3.14 -3.23
CA LEU A 162 0.51 2.82 -3.72
C LEU A 162 -0.55 3.70 -3.04
N ILE A 163 -0.57 4.96 -3.47
CA ILE A 163 -1.46 5.99 -2.95
C ILE A 163 -2.93 5.56 -3.01
N THR A 164 -3.64 5.66 -1.88
CA THR A 164 -5.04 5.26 -1.71
C THR A 164 -5.98 5.83 -2.77
N ASN A 165 -5.88 7.14 -3.05
CA ASN A 165 -6.69 7.80 -4.08
C ASN A 165 -6.39 7.26 -5.49
N GLY A 166 -5.16 6.83 -5.78
CA GLY A 166 -4.84 6.19 -7.06
C GLY A 166 -5.60 4.86 -7.22
N THR A 167 -5.65 4.07 -6.15
CA THR A 167 -6.40 2.79 -6.15
C THR A 167 -7.91 3.02 -6.29
N LEU A 168 -8.46 4.01 -5.58
CA LEU A 168 -9.89 4.32 -5.64
C LEU A 168 -10.30 4.89 -7.01
N LEU A 169 -9.44 5.68 -7.67
CA LEU A 169 -9.65 6.08 -9.07
C LEU A 169 -9.68 4.88 -10.01
N SER A 170 -8.77 3.92 -9.85
CA SER A 170 -8.77 2.68 -10.65
C SER A 170 -10.06 1.89 -10.45
N ILE A 171 -10.57 1.80 -9.22
CA ILE A 171 -11.87 1.17 -8.93
C ILE A 171 -13.02 1.94 -9.60
N GLN A 172 -13.02 3.27 -9.57
CA GLN A 172 -14.02 4.08 -10.27
C GLN A 172 -13.99 3.91 -11.80
N ASN A 173 -12.90 3.38 -12.36
CA ASN A 173 -12.79 3.03 -13.78
C ASN A 173 -13.10 1.56 -14.10
N MET A 174 -13.35 0.73 -13.08
CA MET A 174 -13.62 -0.70 -13.24
C MET A 174 -15.12 -0.95 -13.40
N THR A 175 -15.53 -1.77 -14.37
CA THR A 175 -16.92 -2.25 -14.48
C THR A 175 -17.01 -3.69 -13.99
N TRP A 176 -17.90 -3.96 -13.05
CA TRP A 176 -18.18 -5.31 -12.55
C TRP A 176 -19.63 -5.44 -12.13
N ASN A 177 -20.19 -6.65 -12.25
CA ASN A 177 -21.59 -6.95 -11.90
C ASN A 177 -22.59 -5.94 -12.51
N GLY A 178 -22.30 -5.48 -13.74
CA GLY A 178 -23.19 -4.63 -14.53
C GLY A 178 -23.13 -3.12 -14.26
N ALA A 179 -22.26 -2.63 -13.37
CA ALA A 179 -22.09 -1.21 -13.11
C ALA A 179 -20.61 -0.79 -13.09
N LEU A 180 -20.34 0.42 -13.58
CA LEU A 180 -19.03 1.08 -13.49
C LEU A 180 -18.85 1.62 -12.08
N GLY A 181 -17.71 1.37 -11.45
CA GLY A 181 -17.28 1.97 -10.18
C GLY A 181 -18.24 1.76 -9.00
N PHE A 182 -17.85 2.28 -7.84
CA PHE A 182 -18.76 2.37 -6.71
C PHE A 182 -19.84 3.42 -6.96
N GLN A 183 -21.08 3.08 -6.63
CA GLN A 183 -22.26 3.93 -6.80
C GLN A 183 -22.45 4.90 -5.63
N SER A 184 -21.75 4.68 -4.52
CA SER A 184 -21.78 5.53 -3.34
C SER A 184 -20.37 5.66 -2.75
N ALA A 185 -20.12 6.78 -2.07
CA ALA A 185 -18.81 7.04 -1.49
C ALA A 185 -18.54 6.12 -0.27
N PRO A 186 -17.32 5.58 -0.14
CA PRO A 186 -16.88 4.90 1.07
C PRO A 186 -17.00 5.80 2.30
N THR A 187 -17.81 5.39 3.28
CA THR A 187 -18.05 6.18 4.51
C THR A 187 -18.23 5.33 5.76
N THR A 188 -18.25 4.00 5.63
CA THR A 188 -18.47 3.11 6.77
C THR A 188 -17.17 2.98 7.54
N GLU A 189 -17.18 3.34 8.82
CA GLU A 189 -15.99 3.25 9.66
C GLU A 189 -15.57 1.79 9.92
N ILE A 190 -14.28 1.58 10.16
CA ILE A 190 -13.71 0.33 10.66
C ILE A 190 -13.40 0.52 12.15
N ASP A 191 -14.18 -0.07 13.04
CA ASP A 191 -13.96 -0.04 14.48
C ASP A 191 -13.22 -1.30 14.96
N ILE A 192 -11.97 -1.12 15.37
CA ILE A 192 -11.11 -2.19 15.85
C ILE A 192 -11.30 -2.35 17.34
N THR A 193 -12.06 -3.38 17.71
CA THR A 193 -12.33 -3.75 19.11
C THR A 193 -11.36 -4.79 19.69
N LEU A 194 -10.38 -5.23 18.89
CA LEU A 194 -9.38 -6.22 19.30
C LEU A 194 -8.38 -5.62 20.31
N PRO A 195 -8.06 -6.35 21.40
CA PRO A 195 -7.09 -5.86 22.38
C PRO A 195 -5.69 -5.78 21.78
N ASP A 196 -4.85 -4.94 22.38
CA ASP A 196 -3.41 -4.96 22.09
C ASP A 196 -2.80 -6.23 22.72
N LEU A 197 -2.26 -7.11 21.89
CA LEU A 197 -1.55 -8.33 22.35
C LEU A 197 -0.04 -8.20 22.26
N GLN A 198 0.46 -7.13 21.64
CA GLN A 198 1.87 -6.91 21.38
C GLN A 198 2.51 -6.07 22.48
N TRP A 199 1.85 -4.98 22.89
CA TRP A 199 2.43 -3.98 23.79
C TRP A 199 1.78 -3.92 25.17
N GLN A 200 0.66 -4.61 25.42
CA GLN A 200 -0.04 -4.55 26.71
C GLN A 200 0.88 -4.73 27.92
N ALA A 201 1.69 -5.78 27.94
CA ALA A 201 2.62 -6.02 29.04
C ALA A 201 3.64 -4.89 29.24
N THR A 202 4.04 -4.21 28.16
CA THR A 202 4.95 -3.06 28.20
C THR A 202 4.25 -1.82 28.78
N PHE A 203 3.00 -1.56 28.40
CA PHE A 203 2.18 -0.50 28.97
C PHE A 203 1.97 -0.71 30.47
N GLU A 204 1.60 -1.92 30.88
CA GLU A 204 1.43 -2.29 32.28
C GLU A 204 2.73 -2.10 33.09
N ALA A 205 3.85 -2.64 32.60
CA ALA A 205 5.16 -2.50 33.25
C ALA A 205 5.64 -1.04 33.35
N SER A 206 5.18 -0.19 32.43
CA SER A 206 5.50 1.24 32.42
C SER A 206 4.55 2.09 33.27
N GLY A 207 3.55 1.48 33.93
CA GLY A 207 2.53 2.20 34.71
C GLY A 207 1.50 2.95 33.85
N LEU A 208 1.38 2.59 32.58
CA LEU A 208 0.49 3.20 31.58
C LEU A 208 -0.66 2.26 31.15
N GLY A 209 -0.88 1.17 31.89
CA GLY A 209 -1.86 0.14 31.54
C GLY A 209 -3.26 0.70 31.27
N GLY A 210 -3.90 0.20 30.21
CA GLY A 210 -5.24 0.60 29.79
C GLY A 210 -5.27 1.78 28.81
N LEU A 211 -4.16 2.49 28.60
CA LEU A 211 -4.06 3.53 27.56
C LEU A 211 -3.99 2.94 26.14
N ASP A 212 -3.53 1.70 26.01
CA ASP A 212 -3.60 0.85 24.81
C ASP A 212 -5.00 0.24 24.57
N GLY A 213 -5.97 0.66 25.39
CA GLY A 213 -7.39 0.37 25.30
C GLY A 213 -7.80 -0.97 25.90
N PRO A 214 -9.07 -1.37 25.69
CA PRO A 214 -9.45 -2.74 25.38
C PRO A 214 -9.54 -3.00 23.86
N GLY A 215 -9.49 -1.94 23.03
CA GLY A 215 -9.52 -1.94 21.57
C GLY A 215 -8.79 -0.71 21.00
N GLN A 216 -8.66 -0.59 19.69
CA GLN A 216 -7.97 0.52 19.01
C GLN A 216 -8.90 1.66 18.58
N GLY A 217 -10.21 1.38 18.42
CA GLY A 217 -11.21 2.36 17.95
C GLY A 217 -11.26 2.47 16.42
N ILE A 218 -11.70 3.63 15.92
CA ILE A 218 -11.86 3.86 14.48
C ILE A 218 -10.49 3.95 13.80
N MET A 219 -10.18 2.96 12.97
CA MET A 219 -8.87 2.79 12.31
C MET A 219 -8.99 2.62 10.80
N GLY A 220 -10.04 3.17 10.20
CA GLY A 220 -10.18 3.17 8.76
C GLY A 220 -11.61 3.39 8.28
N VAL A 221 -11.76 3.24 6.96
CA VAL A 221 -13.02 3.27 6.23
C VAL A 221 -13.12 2.01 5.37
N GLN A 222 -14.29 1.39 5.34
CA GLN A 222 -14.63 0.26 4.49
C GLN A 222 -15.78 0.56 3.55
N HIS A 223 -15.84 -0.17 2.44
CA HIS A 223 -16.93 -0.12 1.49
C HIS A 223 -17.10 -1.47 0.80
N TYR A 224 -18.22 -2.13 1.06
CA TYR A 224 -18.59 -3.35 0.34
C TYR A 224 -19.66 -3.07 -0.70
N GLU A 225 -19.37 -3.35 -1.97
CA GLU A 225 -20.31 -3.15 -3.05
C GLU A 225 -20.14 -4.22 -4.14
N ARG A 226 -21.24 -4.97 -4.41
CA ARG A 226 -21.31 -5.99 -5.48
C ARG A 226 -20.12 -6.98 -5.47
N GLY A 227 -19.75 -7.49 -4.30
CA GLY A 227 -18.72 -8.54 -4.16
C GLY A 227 -17.29 -8.04 -3.92
N LEU A 228 -17.07 -6.72 -3.97
CA LEU A 228 -15.79 -6.09 -3.67
C LEU A 228 -15.87 -5.34 -2.35
N MET A 229 -14.96 -5.67 -1.42
CA MET A 229 -14.61 -4.84 -0.27
C MET A 229 -13.43 -3.96 -0.65
N TRP A 230 -13.58 -2.66 -0.47
CA TRP A 230 -12.46 -1.72 -0.40
C TRP A 230 -12.26 -1.27 1.04
N ALA A 231 -11.02 -1.13 1.47
CA ALA A 231 -10.66 -0.64 2.80
C ALA A 231 -9.48 0.33 2.75
N GLU A 232 -9.60 1.44 3.46
CA GLU A 232 -8.48 2.30 3.82
C GLU A 232 -8.20 2.12 5.30
N THR A 233 -6.99 1.69 5.64
CA THR A 233 -6.52 1.54 7.02
C THR A 233 -5.78 2.82 7.42
N PHE A 234 -6.23 3.45 8.50
CA PHE A 234 -5.57 4.63 9.04
C PHE A 234 -4.29 4.27 9.77
N GLN A 235 -3.34 5.21 9.76
CA GLN A 235 -2.01 5.08 10.35
C GLN A 235 -1.25 3.84 9.85
N SER A 236 -1.37 3.54 8.55
CA SER A 236 -0.72 2.37 7.97
C SER A 236 0.00 2.72 6.68
N GLY A 237 1.23 2.22 6.57
CA GLY A 237 1.99 2.19 5.34
C GLY A 237 1.68 1.00 4.43
N HIS A 238 2.61 0.77 3.49
CA HIS A 238 2.56 -0.21 2.39
C HIS A 238 2.35 -1.65 2.89
N MET A 239 3.16 -2.09 3.84
CA MET A 239 3.01 -3.39 4.50
C MET A 239 1.99 -3.29 5.64
N GLN A 240 0.69 -3.22 5.34
CA GLN A 240 -0.32 -3.02 6.38
C GLN A 240 -0.22 -3.96 7.60
N PRO A 241 0.12 -5.25 7.48
CA PRO A 241 0.29 -6.11 8.65
C PRO A 241 1.44 -5.70 9.57
N GLN A 242 2.46 -5.00 9.05
CA GLN A 242 3.58 -4.47 9.83
C GLN A 242 3.17 -3.24 10.64
N PHE A 243 2.41 -2.33 10.04
CA PHE A 243 2.06 -1.04 10.65
C PHE A 243 0.75 -1.10 11.44
N GLN A 244 -0.26 -1.81 10.94
CA GLN A 244 -1.57 -1.99 11.56
C GLN A 244 -2.00 -3.46 11.59
N PRO A 245 -1.38 -4.28 12.47
CA PRO A 245 -1.64 -5.72 12.53
C PRO A 245 -3.08 -6.06 12.93
N ARG A 246 -3.72 -5.26 13.80
CA ARG A 246 -5.11 -5.51 14.23
C ARG A 246 -6.10 -5.33 13.07
N SER A 247 -6.02 -4.23 12.33
CA SER A 247 -6.83 -4.01 11.12
C SER A 247 -6.56 -5.07 10.05
N SER A 248 -5.28 -5.38 9.80
CA SER A 248 -4.89 -6.41 8.84
C SER A 248 -5.38 -7.82 9.23
N TYR A 249 -5.51 -8.11 10.53
CA TYR A 249 -6.10 -9.37 10.97
C TYR A 249 -7.61 -9.42 10.66
N ARG A 250 -8.32 -8.29 10.80
CA ARG A 250 -9.73 -8.18 10.39
C ARG A 250 -9.89 -8.40 8.88
N HIS A 251 -9.00 -7.86 8.06
CA HIS A 251 -8.97 -8.12 6.62
C HIS A 251 -8.95 -9.62 6.30
N LEU A 252 -8.07 -10.37 6.97
CA LEU A 252 -7.97 -11.81 6.79
C LEU A 252 -9.22 -12.55 7.29
N GLN A 253 -9.74 -12.18 8.47
CA GLN A 253 -10.97 -12.75 9.00
C GLN A 253 -12.15 -12.54 8.05
N TRP A 254 -12.26 -11.36 7.45
CA TRP A 254 -13.31 -11.07 6.47
C TRP A 254 -13.12 -11.90 5.22
N LEU A 255 -11.92 -11.94 4.64
CA LEU A 255 -11.63 -12.73 3.43
C LEU A 255 -11.98 -14.22 3.63
N LEU A 256 -11.70 -14.77 4.82
CA LEU A 256 -12.01 -16.15 5.20
C LEU A 256 -13.47 -16.39 5.59
N GLY A 257 -14.31 -15.35 5.64
CA GLY A 257 -15.73 -15.46 6.00
C GLY A 257 -15.99 -15.65 7.49
N HIS A 258 -15.04 -15.27 8.35
CA HIS A 258 -15.22 -15.33 9.81
C HIS A 258 -15.98 -14.11 10.36
N ILE A 259 -16.00 -13.00 9.61
CA ILE A 259 -16.73 -11.77 9.91
C ILE A 259 -17.35 -11.22 8.61
N ASP A 260 -18.44 -10.47 8.74
CA ASP A 260 -19.18 -9.91 7.59
C ASP A 260 -18.78 -8.47 7.24
N ALA A 261 -18.16 -7.76 8.18
CA ALA A 261 -17.62 -6.42 8.04
C ALA A 261 -16.29 -6.31 8.81
N LEU A 262 -15.42 -5.39 8.39
CA LEU A 262 -14.13 -5.12 9.02
C LEU A 262 -14.32 -4.51 10.40
#